data_AF-A0A927DZM6-F1
#
_entry.id   AF-A0A927DZM6-F1
#
_cell.length_a   1.000
_cell.length_b   1.000
_cell.length_c   1.000
_cell.angle_alpha   90.00
_cell.angle_beta   90.00
_cell.angle_gamma   90.00
#
_symmetry.space_group_name_H-M   'P 1'
#
loop_
_entity.id
_entity.type
_entity.pdbx_description
1 polymer ?
#
loop_
_entity_poly.entity_id
_entity_poly.type
_entity_poly.pdbx_seq_one_letter_code
_entity_poly.pdbx_strand_id
1 'polypeptide(L)'
;MTESIKTVSWKFSMRAEPFNDEDEVKNINSLSEYLEDIVGGSEFISKTIDPKSVDESTVTDEMKGLRTLSFEKRRDFYVDGRINDQRDWYVSKAQANKDAGKKWNICMFVIYVLAFLCSLYNAYYSVPVA
;
A
#
# COMPACT_ATOMS: atom_id res chain seq x y z
N MET A 1 8.10 4.95 -0.63
CA MET A 1 7.77 4.94 0.80
C MET A 1 7.01 3.67 1.12
N THR A 2 7.58 2.81 1.95
CA THR A 2 6.98 1.51 2.29
C THR A 2 5.75 1.69 3.17
N GLU A 3 4.66 0.95 2.93
CA GLU A 3 3.41 1.05 3.70
C GLU A 3 3.63 0.82 5.21
N SER A 4 4.68 0.09 5.60
CA SER A 4 5.10 -0.07 7.00
C SER A 4 5.47 1.26 7.66
N ILE A 5 6.25 2.11 6.98
CA ILE A 5 6.64 3.44 7.49
C ILE A 5 5.40 4.29 7.69
N LYS A 6 4.53 4.35 6.67
CA LYS A 6 3.26 5.09 6.75
C LYS A 6 2.40 4.60 7.93
N THR A 7 2.33 3.29 8.13
CA THR A 7 1.56 2.69 9.23
C THR A 7 2.12 3.10 10.59
N VAL A 8 3.44 3.04 10.77
CA VAL A 8 4.11 3.46 12.01
C VAL A 8 3.91 4.97 12.25
N SER A 9 4.03 5.81 11.24
CA SER A 9 3.79 7.27 11.36
C SER A 9 2.36 7.57 11.83
N TRP A 10 1.36 6.83 11.33
CA TRP A 10 -0.02 6.94 11.82
C TRP A 10 -0.14 6.48 13.27
N LYS A 11 0.45 5.34 13.64
CA LYS A 11 0.43 4.85 15.03
C LYS A 11 1.03 5.88 15.99
N PHE A 12 2.17 6.46 15.62
CA PHE A 12 2.81 7.52 16.38
C PHE A 12 1.90 8.74 16.50
N SER A 13 1.38 9.27 15.39
CA SER A 13 0.53 10.47 15.43
C SER A 13 -0.73 10.29 16.27
N MET A 14 -1.25 9.06 16.34
CA MET A 14 -2.47 8.71 17.07
C MET A 14 -2.23 8.33 18.54
N ARG A 15 -1.02 8.50 19.09
CA ARG A 15 -0.64 8.00 20.43
C ARG A 15 -1.07 6.54 20.65
N ALA A 16 -0.92 5.69 19.62
CA ALA A 16 -1.22 4.27 19.72
C ALA A 16 0.03 3.52 20.19
N GLU A 17 -0.16 2.40 20.89
CA GLU A 17 0.94 1.57 21.41
C GLU A 17 1.93 1.17 20.29
N PRO A 18 3.26 1.32 20.49
CA PRO A 18 3.96 1.65 21.75
C PRO A 18 4.17 3.16 22.01
N PHE A 19 3.59 4.06 21.22
CA PHE A 19 3.85 5.51 21.24
C PHE A 19 2.86 6.30 22.11
N ASN A 20 2.32 5.66 23.15
CA ASN A 20 1.29 6.19 24.04
C ASN A 20 1.83 6.64 25.41
N ASP A 21 3.15 6.68 25.59
CA ASP A 21 3.78 7.15 26.82
C ASP A 21 3.51 8.66 27.03
N GLU A 22 3.57 9.12 28.28
CA GLU A 22 3.49 10.54 28.61
C GLU A 22 4.78 11.27 28.20
N ASP A 23 5.91 10.56 28.23
CA ASP A 23 7.20 11.07 27.78
C ASP A 23 7.31 11.03 26.24
N GLU A 24 7.22 12.19 25.62
CA GLU A 24 7.37 12.36 24.17
C GLU A 24 8.77 11.97 23.68
N VAL A 25 9.82 12.17 24.48
CA VAL A 25 11.20 11.79 24.10
C VAL A 25 11.29 10.28 23.96
N LYS A 26 10.68 9.54 24.89
CA LYS A 26 10.61 8.07 24.81
C LYS A 26 9.82 7.61 23.60
N ASN A 27 8.68 8.24 23.29
CA ASN A 27 7.88 7.92 22.11
C ASN A 27 8.67 8.15 20.80
N ILE A 28 9.45 9.23 20.72
CA ILE A 28 10.28 9.55 19.55
C ILE A 28 11.43 8.55 19.42
N ASN A 29 12.11 8.20 20.52
CA ASN A 29 13.15 7.17 20.49
C ASN A 29 12.61 5.81 20.01
N SER A 30 11.45 5.38 20.52
CA SER A 30 10.79 4.18 20.01
C SER A 30 10.41 4.30 18.54
N LEU A 31 10.00 5.48 18.07
CA LEU A 31 9.73 5.70 16.64
C LEU A 31 11.00 5.48 15.81
N SER A 32 12.14 6.04 16.25
CA SER A 32 13.44 5.86 15.60
C SER A 32 13.83 4.38 15.53
N GLU A 33 13.71 3.63 16.63
CA GLU A 33 14.00 2.19 16.67
C GLU A 33 13.13 1.39 15.70
N TYR A 34 11.81 1.67 15.65
CA TYR A 34 10.90 0.99 14.72
C TYR A 34 11.21 1.33 13.26
N LEU A 35 11.59 2.58 12.97
CA LEU A 35 11.98 2.97 11.62
C LEU A 35 13.31 2.31 11.23
N GLU A 36 14.27 2.21 12.16
CA GLU A 36 15.53 1.50 11.95
C GLU A 36 15.30 0.02 11.64
N ASP A 37 14.43 -0.67 12.37
CA ASP A 37 14.09 -2.08 12.10
C ASP A 37 13.46 -2.26 10.70
N ILE A 38 12.50 -1.40 10.35
CA ILE A 38 11.84 -1.44 9.04
C ILE A 38 12.84 -1.18 7.90
N VAL A 39 13.75 -0.23 8.09
CA VAL A 39 14.77 0.14 7.09
C VAL A 39 15.86 -0.93 7.02
N GLY A 40 16.34 -1.43 8.17
CA GLY A 40 17.37 -2.45 8.27
C GLY A 40 16.94 -3.80 7.70
N GLY A 41 15.65 -4.14 7.82
CA GLY A 41 15.07 -5.34 7.21
C GLY A 41 14.89 -5.26 5.69
N SER A 42 15.16 -4.11 5.05
CA SER A 42 14.97 -3.91 3.62
C SER A 42 16.19 -3.27 2.95
N GLU A 43 16.95 -4.10 2.23
CA GLU A 43 18.19 -3.71 1.52
C GLU A 43 18.00 -2.52 0.55
N PHE A 44 16.76 -2.31 0.08
CA PHE A 44 16.39 -1.21 -0.81
C PHE A 44 16.07 0.13 -0.11
N ILE A 45 15.63 0.14 1.15
CA ILE A 45 15.23 1.39 1.84
C ILE A 45 16.42 2.08 2.51
N SER A 46 17.43 1.30 2.92
CA SER A 46 18.62 1.80 3.64
C SER A 46 19.40 2.90 2.91
N LYS A 47 19.19 3.08 1.59
CA LYS A 47 19.84 4.13 0.80
C LYS A 47 19.15 5.49 0.85
N THR A 48 17.94 5.58 1.40
CA THR A 48 17.12 6.81 1.36
C THR A 48 16.79 7.37 2.75
N ILE A 49 16.88 6.54 3.80
CA ILE A 49 16.60 6.93 5.17
C ILE A 49 17.84 6.57 6.00
N ASP A 50 18.47 7.56 6.62
CA ASP A 50 19.46 7.32 7.67
C ASP A 50 18.69 7.12 8.99
N PRO A 51 18.63 5.89 9.54
CA PRO A 51 17.91 5.65 10.78
C PRO A 51 18.49 6.43 11.96
N LYS A 52 19.78 6.79 11.89
CA LYS A 52 20.46 7.58 12.93
C LYS A 52 20.10 9.05 12.90
N SER A 53 19.40 9.52 11.88
CA SER A 53 18.93 10.92 11.77
C SER A 53 17.49 11.12 12.25
N VAL A 54 16.84 10.09 12.82
CA VAL A 54 15.48 10.23 13.34
C VAL A 54 15.53 10.85 14.75
N ASP A 55 15.34 12.16 14.79
CA ASP A 55 15.21 12.96 16.01
C ASP A 55 13.89 13.78 15.99
N GLU A 56 13.73 14.73 16.93
CA GLU A 56 12.56 15.62 16.97
C GLU A 56 12.29 16.37 15.66
N SER A 57 13.29 16.58 14.80
CA SER A 57 13.14 17.26 13.51
C SER A 57 12.53 16.35 12.44
N THR A 58 12.54 15.04 12.63
CA THR A 58 11.91 14.07 11.72
C THR A 58 10.39 14.00 11.93
N VAL A 59 9.91 14.37 13.12
CA VAL A 59 8.48 14.47 13.41
C VAL A 59 7.96 15.82 12.97
N THR A 60 7.02 15.83 12.01
CA THR A 60 6.46 17.08 11.50
C THR A 60 5.59 17.79 12.55
N ASP A 61 5.44 19.11 12.39
CA ASP A 61 4.60 19.91 13.28
C ASP A 61 3.13 19.46 13.25
N GLU A 62 2.64 18.94 12.13
CA GLU A 62 1.31 18.36 12.04
C GLU A 62 1.19 17.09 12.90
N MET A 63 2.21 16.23 12.88
CA MET A 63 2.23 15.02 13.73
C MET A 63 2.23 15.39 15.21
N LYS A 64 3.03 16.40 15.61
CA LYS A 64 3.05 16.94 16.97
C LYS A 64 1.70 17.55 17.34
N GLY A 65 1.13 18.37 16.45
CA GLY A 65 -0.17 19.01 16.60
C GLY A 65 -1.29 18.00 16.83
N LEU A 66 -1.35 16.94 16.01
CA LEU A 66 -2.33 15.86 16.17
C LEU A 66 -2.25 15.22 17.56
N ARG A 67 -1.05 14.99 18.08
CA ARG A 67 -0.83 14.36 19.40
C ARG A 67 -1.34 15.19 20.58
N THR A 68 -1.53 16.50 20.40
CA THR A 68 -2.12 17.40 21.42
C THR A 68 -3.65 17.40 21.44
N LEU A 69 -4.28 16.83 20.42
CA LEU A 69 -5.73 16.78 20.31
C LEU A 69 -6.35 15.74 21.25
N SER A 70 -7.63 15.95 21.58
CA SER A 70 -8.44 14.94 22.27
C SER A 70 -8.50 13.63 21.47
N PHE A 71 -8.78 12.53 22.16
CA PHE A 71 -8.89 11.22 21.52
C PHE A 71 -9.92 11.22 20.38
N GLU A 72 -11.07 11.86 20.57
CA GLU A 72 -12.16 11.93 19.59
C GLU A 72 -11.70 12.64 18.32
N LYS A 73 -10.99 13.76 18.47
CA LYS A 73 -10.46 14.53 17.34
C LYS A 73 -9.40 13.75 16.57
N ARG A 74 -8.51 13.05 17.28
CA ARG A 74 -7.51 12.16 16.63
C ARG A 74 -8.18 11.01 15.88
N ARG A 75 -9.18 10.36 16.50
CA ARG A 75 -9.95 9.28 15.89
C ARG A 75 -10.62 9.75 14.60
N ASP A 76 -11.33 10.88 14.64
CA ASP A 76 -12.04 11.39 13.47
C ASP A 76 -11.06 11.73 12.34
N PHE A 77 -9.93 12.36 12.67
CA PHE A 77 -8.86 12.61 11.71
C PHE A 77 -8.28 11.33 11.10
N TYR A 78 -8.10 10.27 11.88
CA TYR A 78 -7.64 8.97 11.38
C TYR A 78 -8.66 8.30 10.45
N VAL A 79 -9.95 8.34 10.82
CA VAL A 79 -11.03 7.78 10.01
C VAL A 79 -11.06 8.48 8.65
N ASP A 80 -11.01 9.81 8.63
CA ASP A 80 -11.09 10.58 7.40
C ASP A 80 -9.80 10.48 6.57
N GLY A 81 -8.65 10.69 7.20
CA GLY A 81 -7.36 10.77 6.51
C GLY A 81 -6.75 9.42 6.14
N ARG A 82 -7.14 8.32 6.80
CA ARG A 82 -6.59 6.98 6.52
C ARG A 82 -7.64 6.00 6.04
N ILE A 83 -8.72 5.80 6.79
CA ILE A 83 -9.67 4.72 6.50
C ILE A 83 -10.49 5.02 5.25
N ASN A 84 -11.08 6.23 5.16
CA ASN A 84 -11.89 6.63 4.02
C ASN A 84 -11.05 6.70 2.74
N ASP A 85 -9.86 7.31 2.80
CA ASP A 85 -8.92 7.35 1.67
C ASP A 85 -8.53 5.93 1.18
N GLN A 86 -8.18 5.03 2.11
CA GLN A 86 -7.90 3.64 1.76
C GLN A 86 -9.08 2.94 1.11
N ARG A 87 -10.29 3.08 1.69
CA ARG A 87 -11.51 2.50 1.13
C ARG A 87 -11.73 2.97 -0.29
N ASP A 88 -11.66 4.27 -0.53
CA ASP A 88 -11.94 4.86 -1.84
C ASP A 88 -10.90 4.42 -2.88
N TRP A 89 -9.62 4.35 -2.47
CA TRP A 89 -8.56 3.78 -3.29
C TRP A 89 -8.81 2.30 -3.65
N TYR A 90 -9.14 1.46 -2.66
CA TYR A 90 -9.39 0.03 -2.89
C TYR A 90 -10.63 -0.20 -3.77
N VAL A 91 -11.70 0.55 -3.56
CA VAL A 91 -12.91 0.50 -4.39
C VAL A 91 -12.59 0.87 -5.83
N SER A 92 -11.88 1.98 -6.04
CA SER A 92 -11.44 2.43 -7.36
C SER A 92 -10.54 1.39 -8.04
N LYS A 93 -9.57 0.83 -7.31
CA LYS A 93 -8.66 -0.18 -7.82
C LYS A 93 -9.38 -1.48 -8.18
N ALA A 94 -10.33 -1.91 -7.36
CA ALA A 94 -11.15 -3.09 -7.62
C ALA A 94 -11.99 -2.91 -8.89
N GLN A 95 -12.59 -1.73 -9.09
CA GLN A 95 -13.35 -1.42 -10.29
C GLN A 95 -12.45 -1.42 -11.54
N ALA A 96 -11.28 -0.79 -11.47
CA ALA A 96 -10.30 -0.81 -12.56
C ALA A 96 -9.84 -2.25 -12.90
N ASN A 97 -9.61 -3.09 -11.88
CA ASN A 97 -9.22 -4.49 -12.09
C ASN A 97 -10.36 -5.32 -12.71
N LYS A 98 -11.61 -5.07 -12.29
CA LYS A 98 -12.79 -5.71 -12.89
C LYS A 98 -12.91 -5.38 -14.37
N ASP A 99 -12.68 -4.13 -14.76
CA ASP A 99 -12.75 -3.71 -16.15
C ASP A 99 -11.56 -4.22 -16.98
N ALA A 100 -10.36 -4.30 -16.40
CA ALA A 100 -9.23 -4.98 -17.02
C ALA A 100 -9.49 -6.49 -17.20
N GLY A 101 -10.14 -7.14 -16.23
CA GLY A 101 -10.54 -8.54 -16.30
C GLY A 101 -11.52 -8.82 -17.45
N LYS A 102 -12.51 -7.93 -17.66
CA LYS A 102 -13.40 -8.02 -18.83
C LYS A 102 -12.64 -7.97 -20.16
N LYS A 103 -11.67 -7.06 -20.28
CA LYS A 103 -10.82 -6.95 -21.48
C LYS A 103 -10.01 -8.23 -21.70
N TRP A 104 -9.45 -8.79 -20.62
CA TRP A 104 -8.71 -10.05 -20.68
C TRP A 104 -9.59 -11.23 -21.10
N ASN A 105 -10.82 -11.31 -20.60
CA ASN A 105 -11.77 -12.34 -21.00
C ASN A 105 -12.09 -12.26 -22.50
N ILE A 106 -12.29 -11.05 -23.03
CA ILE A 106 -12.51 -10.84 -24.48
C ILE A 106 -11.27 -11.25 -25.28
N CYS A 107 -10.07 -10.85 -24.83
CA CYS A 107 -8.81 -11.23 -25.47
C CYS A 107 -8.65 -12.75 -25.55
N MET A 108 -8.87 -13.45 -24.43
CA MET A 108 -8.82 -14.91 -24.38
C MET A 108 -9.85 -15.57 -25.30
N PHE A 109 -11.07 -15.04 -25.33
CA PHE A 109 -12.10 -15.53 -26.25
C PHE A 109 -11.65 -15.41 -27.71
N VAL A 110 -11.09 -14.27 -28.12
CA VAL A 110 -10.56 -14.08 -29.48
C VAL A 110 -9.43 -15.06 -29.78
N ILE A 111 -8.49 -15.26 -28.84
CA ILE A 111 -7.41 -16.25 -28.99
C ILE A 111 -7.96 -17.66 -29.18
N TYR A 112 -8.97 -18.06 -28.40
CA TYR A 112 -9.59 -19.38 -28.55
C TYR A 112 -10.31 -19.55 -29.89
N VAL A 113 -11.02 -18.51 -30.37
CA VAL A 113 -11.64 -18.54 -31.69
C VAL A 113 -10.59 -18.69 -32.79
N LEU A 114 -9.50 -17.94 -32.73
CA LEU A 114 -8.40 -18.05 -33.70
C LEU A 114 -7.74 -19.43 -33.67
N ALA A 115 -7.47 -19.97 -32.48
CA ALA A 115 -6.92 -21.32 -32.32
C ALA A 115 -7.85 -22.38 -32.94
N PHE A 116 -9.15 -22.29 -32.67
CA PHE A 116 -10.15 -23.18 -33.24
C PHE A 116 -10.20 -23.11 -34.77
N LEU A 117 -10.18 -21.90 -35.35
CA LEU A 117 -10.14 -21.70 -36.80
C LEU A 117 -8.87 -22.27 -37.43
N CYS A 118 -7.70 -22.06 -36.80
CA CYS A 118 -6.44 -22.66 -37.24
C CYS A 118 -6.49 -24.20 -37.20
N SER A 119 -7.10 -24.78 -36.15
CA SER A 119 -7.29 -26.22 -36.06
C SER A 119 -8.21 -26.75 -37.16
N LEU A 120 -9.31 -26.08 -37.47
CA LEU A 120 -10.21 -26.45 -38.58
C LEU A 120 -9.51 -26.36 -39.94
N TYR A 121 -8.76 -25.28 -40.18
CA TYR A 121 -7.99 -25.10 -41.40
C TYR A 121 -6.96 -26.22 -41.60
N ASN A 122 -6.24 -26.58 -40.54
CA ASN A 122 -5.28 -27.67 -40.56
C ASN A 122 -5.96 -29.03 -40.84
N ALA A 123 -7.12 -29.28 -40.20
CA ALA A 123 -7.88 -30.49 -40.42
C ALA A 123 -8.35 -30.61 -41.88
N TYR A 124 -8.85 -29.54 -42.49
CA TYR A 124 -9.28 -29.53 -43.89
C TYR A 124 -8.14 -29.88 -44.86
N TYR A 125 -6.94 -29.28 -44.68
CA TYR A 125 -5.77 -29.58 -45.50
C TYR A 125 -5.22 -31.00 -45.29
N SER A 126 -5.42 -31.58 -44.10
CA SER A 126 -4.92 -32.90 -43.77
C SER A 126 -5.79 -34.04 -44.30
N VAL A 127 -7.00 -33.76 -44.81
CA VAL A 127 -7.84 -34.76 -45.47
C VAL A 127 -7.36 -34.94 -46.92
N PRO A 128 -6.90 -36.13 -47.33
CA PRO A 128 -6.46 -36.37 -48.70
C PRO A 128 -7.67 -36.30 -49.65
N VAL A 129 -7.55 -35.53 -50.73
CA VAL A 129 -8.52 -35.53 -51.83
C VAL A 129 -8.44 -36.90 -52.52
N ALA A 130 -9.50 -37.69 -52.40
CA ALA A 130 -9.67 -38.98 -53.07
C ALA A 130 -9.98 -38.81 -54.57
#